data_AF-A0A8T0H972-F1
#
_entry.id   AF-A0A8T0H972-F1
#
_cell.length_a   1.000
_cell.length_b   1.000
_cell.length_c   1.000
_cell.angle_alpha   90.00
_cell.angle_beta   90.00
_cell.angle_gamma   90.00
#
_symmetry.space_group_name_H-M   'P 1'
#
loop_
_entity.id
_entity.type
_entity.pdbx_description
1 polymer ?
#
loop_
_entity_poly.entity_id
_entity_poly.type
_entity_poly.pdbx_seq_one_letter_code
_entity_poly.pdbx_strand_id
1 'polypeptide(L)'
;MAGPAGAGGGSGQKRGRPAAGNAGNANNAGHHPESASAGASSVHQSGLPGPNLGPALQVSPNFAEQHSKRIVMALQSGLKGELAWAINALTLLSFKEKDDTRKDAMPLAKVPGLLDSLLHVISEWRDIAHERVFAKLSRPRLLGADQPYTGFGLEYEIASSDDALLHIRAAGEKNTQGEDGPDAAEAKEGWCWDEEGLFNLDEIGRHEKQLCAVAVSNVLRNLSFMPENEASMAQHRRCLETLITVLEDHETEDEELVTNSIETLLNLAPFLCFKIFANNGSSKGSNTGSTISEKRVIDAIMMMLSSPVVPWHCSAAELLGRLVVNPDNEPSLLPFVSQIFTRLVELLSTDASGDALAAAVAALHNFAEINTDCRLRLASERWAVGRLLRVVGSGREHPQEICRKAALTLESLASEPQNRAVMLSFESPIAELAVVDQRMSDVFARILWELSSGISSKMGSLRGVWGSS
;
A
#
# COMPACT_ATOMS: atom_id res chain seq x y z
N MET A 1 -26.46 -65.30 -30.91
CA MET A 1 -25.18 -65.96 -31.23
C MET A 1 -24.09 -64.89 -31.07
N ALA A 2 -23.41 -64.74 -29.94
CA ALA A 2 -22.42 -65.60 -29.29
C ALA A 2 -21.05 -65.68 -30.02
N GLY A 3 -20.16 -64.73 -29.68
CA GLY A 3 -18.68 -64.81 -29.57
C GLY A 3 -17.83 -64.79 -30.86
N PRO A 4 -16.48 -64.56 -30.77
CA PRO A 4 -15.65 -64.20 -29.61
C PRO A 4 -14.64 -63.02 -29.85
N ALA A 5 -13.87 -62.70 -28.81
CA ALA A 5 -12.93 -61.58 -28.67
C ALA A 5 -11.48 -61.91 -29.08
N GLY A 6 -10.67 -60.87 -29.37
CA GLY A 6 -9.21 -60.95 -29.45
C GLY A 6 -8.45 -59.65 -29.78
N ALA A 7 -7.82 -59.08 -28.74
CA ALA A 7 -6.55 -58.33 -28.68
C ALA A 7 -6.28 -57.02 -29.47
N GLY A 8 -5.83 -55.98 -28.76
CA GLY A 8 -5.08 -54.86 -29.36
C GLY A 8 -4.91 -53.59 -28.49
N GLY A 9 -3.74 -53.50 -27.84
CA GLY A 9 -2.96 -52.34 -27.33
C GLY A 9 -3.48 -50.89 -27.30
N GLY A 10 -3.01 -50.15 -26.27
CA GLY A 10 -2.74 -48.71 -26.40
C GLY A 10 -3.12 -47.85 -25.19
N SER A 11 -2.17 -47.59 -24.30
CA SER A 11 -2.25 -46.55 -23.26
C SER A 11 -2.11 -45.16 -23.90
N GLY A 12 -3.18 -44.36 -23.85
CA GLY A 12 -3.24 -43.00 -24.43
C GLY A 12 -2.53 -41.94 -23.59
N GLN A 13 -1.54 -41.30 -24.19
CA GLN A 13 -0.87 -40.08 -23.74
C GLN A 13 -1.81 -38.86 -23.80
N LYS A 14 -1.82 -38.02 -22.76
CA LYS A 14 -2.32 -36.63 -22.81
C LYS A 14 -1.14 -35.68 -23.06
N ARG A 15 -1.25 -34.89 -24.14
CA ARG A 15 -0.29 -33.89 -24.62
C ARG A 15 -0.20 -32.67 -23.70
N GLY A 16 1.03 -32.21 -23.48
CA GLY A 16 1.39 -31.00 -22.75
C GLY A 16 1.30 -29.71 -23.58
N ARG A 17 1.29 -28.59 -22.87
CA ARG A 17 1.44 -27.21 -23.38
C ARG A 17 2.92 -26.87 -23.57
N PRO A 18 3.25 -25.97 -24.53
CA PRO A 18 4.62 -25.72 -24.95
C PRO A 18 5.33 -24.66 -24.07
N ALA A 19 6.61 -24.89 -23.84
CA ALA A 19 7.59 -23.91 -23.35
C ALA A 19 8.44 -23.43 -24.54
N ALA A 20 8.59 -22.11 -24.67
CA ALA A 20 9.65 -21.44 -25.42
C ALA A 20 10.47 -20.66 -24.37
N GLY A 21 11.80 -20.68 -24.30
CA GLY A 21 12.81 -20.97 -25.30
C GLY A 21 13.57 -19.67 -25.56
N ASN A 22 14.74 -19.50 -24.93
CA ASN A 22 15.75 -18.56 -25.45
C ASN A 22 17.18 -19.03 -25.16
N ALA A 23 17.81 -19.45 -26.26
CA ALA A 23 19.22 -19.45 -26.66
C ALA A 23 20.30 -19.19 -25.61
N GLY A 24 21.07 -20.25 -25.33
CA GLY A 24 22.44 -20.17 -24.84
C GLY A 24 23.44 -20.14 -26.01
N ASN A 25 24.49 -19.33 -25.86
CA ASN A 25 25.62 -19.26 -26.76
C ASN A 25 26.71 -20.22 -26.27
N ALA A 26 27.23 -21.04 -27.18
CA ALA A 26 28.24 -22.05 -26.92
C ALA A 26 29.66 -21.48 -26.88
N ASN A 27 30.53 -22.06 -26.05
CA ASN A 27 31.93 -22.30 -26.42
C ASN A 27 32.56 -23.47 -25.63
N ASN A 28 32.96 -24.48 -26.40
CA ASN A 28 33.90 -25.59 -26.24
C ASN A 28 34.82 -25.62 -24.99
N ALA A 29 34.86 -26.74 -24.25
CA ALA A 29 35.70 -27.96 -24.43
C ALA A 29 37.07 -27.84 -23.75
N GLY A 30 37.63 -28.79 -22.99
CA GLY A 30 37.23 -30.13 -22.56
C GLY A 30 38.30 -30.71 -21.62
N HIS A 31 38.23 -32.03 -21.39
CA HIS A 31 39.19 -32.94 -20.70
C HIS A 31 38.92 -33.33 -19.23
N HIS A 32 38.48 -34.58 -19.09
CA HIS A 32 38.58 -35.52 -17.95
C HIS A 32 40.02 -36.09 -17.83
N PRO A 33 40.37 -37.00 -16.88
CA PRO A 33 39.73 -37.37 -15.60
C PRO A 33 40.77 -37.46 -14.42
N GLU A 34 40.31 -37.70 -13.18
CA GLU A 34 40.75 -38.82 -12.31
C GLU A 34 40.53 -38.55 -10.80
N SER A 35 40.27 -39.67 -10.14
CA SER A 35 39.80 -39.92 -8.78
C SER A 35 40.90 -39.97 -7.73
N ALA A 36 40.62 -39.49 -6.51
CA ALA A 36 41.22 -40.02 -5.28
C ALA A 36 40.33 -39.76 -4.05
N SER A 37 40.24 -40.78 -3.20
CA SER A 37 39.51 -40.87 -1.94
C SER A 37 40.39 -40.49 -0.73
N ALA A 38 39.76 -40.44 0.45
CA ALA A 38 40.30 -40.13 1.79
C ALA A 38 40.45 -38.61 2.07
N GLY A 39 40.14 -38.06 3.24
CA GLY A 39 39.86 -38.61 4.56
C GLY A 39 40.38 -37.58 5.58
N ALA A 40 39.48 -37.11 6.45
CA ALA A 40 39.74 -36.47 7.74
C ALA A 40 40.54 -35.14 7.83
N SER A 41 39.85 -34.16 8.43
CA SER A 41 40.34 -33.14 9.39
C SER A 41 41.36 -32.08 8.94
N SER A 42 40.91 -30.83 9.11
CA SER A 42 41.55 -29.75 9.87
C SER A 42 41.74 -28.42 9.13
N VAL A 43 41.54 -27.36 9.92
CA VAL A 43 42.06 -26.00 9.80
C VAL A 43 41.27 -25.02 8.92
N HIS A 44 40.78 -24.00 9.63
CA HIS A 44 40.50 -22.63 9.16
C HIS A 44 41.22 -22.26 7.85
N GLN A 45 40.43 -22.00 6.81
CA GLN A 45 40.87 -21.16 5.70
C GLN A 45 40.00 -19.91 5.64
N SER A 46 40.57 -18.84 6.20
CA SER A 46 40.33 -17.47 5.80
C SER A 46 40.41 -17.33 4.27
N GLY A 47 39.25 -17.10 3.64
CA GLY A 47 39.09 -16.78 2.22
C GLY A 47 38.72 -15.31 2.06
N LEU A 48 39.44 -14.64 1.16
CA LEU A 48 39.50 -13.20 0.86
C LEU A 48 38.14 -12.46 0.75
N PRO A 49 38.08 -11.16 1.11
CA PRO A 49 36.92 -10.31 0.87
C PRO A 49 36.84 -9.93 -0.62
N GLY A 50 35.74 -10.30 -1.27
CA GLY A 50 35.32 -9.69 -2.54
C GLY A 50 34.92 -8.22 -2.35
N PRO A 51 34.85 -7.42 -3.42
CA PRO A 51 34.64 -5.97 -3.31
C PRO A 51 33.17 -5.65 -3.05
N ASN A 52 32.69 -5.91 -1.85
CA ASN A 52 31.42 -5.36 -1.39
C ASN A 52 31.74 -4.03 -0.71
N LEU A 53 31.56 -2.95 -1.46
CA LEU A 53 31.52 -1.58 -0.94
C LEU A 53 30.26 -1.43 -0.09
N GLY A 54 30.36 -1.79 1.18
CA GLY A 54 29.32 -1.61 2.21
C GLY A 54 29.36 -2.70 3.28
N PRO A 55 28.96 -2.42 4.53
CA PRO A 55 28.87 -3.45 5.56
C PRO A 55 27.79 -4.48 5.16
N ALA A 56 28.22 -5.67 4.76
CA ALA A 56 27.31 -6.78 4.52
C ALA A 56 26.81 -7.34 5.86
N LEU A 57 25.52 -7.16 6.16
CA LEU A 57 24.86 -7.74 7.34
C LEU A 57 24.68 -9.25 7.13
N GLN A 58 25.66 -10.04 7.58
CA GLN A 58 25.56 -11.50 7.57
C GLN A 58 24.59 -11.97 8.67
N VAL A 59 23.33 -12.23 8.32
CA VAL A 59 22.36 -12.89 9.21
C VAL A 59 22.48 -14.40 9.02
N SER A 60 22.62 -15.15 10.12
CA SER A 60 22.66 -16.62 10.09
C SER A 60 21.42 -17.19 9.40
N PRO A 61 21.54 -18.17 8.49
CA PRO A 61 20.41 -18.69 7.71
C PRO A 61 19.29 -19.29 8.58
N ASN A 62 19.62 -19.84 9.75
CA ASN A 62 18.63 -20.43 10.66
C ASN A 62 18.11 -19.45 11.74
N PHE A 63 18.48 -18.16 11.66
CA PHE A 63 18.15 -17.19 12.69
C PHE A 63 16.64 -17.04 12.89
N ALA A 64 15.88 -16.94 11.79
CA ALA A 64 14.43 -16.78 11.84
C ALA A 64 13.74 -17.97 12.52
N GLU A 65 14.13 -19.20 12.18
CA GLU A 65 13.55 -20.42 12.74
C GLU A 65 13.83 -20.55 14.24
N GLN A 66 15.08 -20.31 14.65
CA GLN A 66 15.53 -20.43 16.04
C GLN A 66 14.92 -19.37 16.97
N HIS A 67 14.66 -18.16 16.45
CA HIS A 67 14.23 -17.03 17.27
C HIS A 67 12.76 -16.64 17.09
N SER A 68 12.03 -17.26 16.16
CA SER A 68 10.61 -17.00 15.89
C SER A 68 9.73 -16.89 17.14
N LYS A 69 9.81 -17.86 18.06
CA LYS A 69 9.05 -17.85 19.31
C LYS A 69 9.47 -16.72 20.24
N ARG A 70 10.78 -16.44 20.35
CA ARG A 70 11.29 -15.35 21.19
C ARG A 70 10.82 -14.00 20.65
N ILE A 71 10.84 -13.82 19.33
CA ILE A 71 10.37 -12.59 18.68
C ILE A 71 8.90 -12.33 19.04
N VAL A 72 8.03 -13.33 18.88
CA VAL A 72 6.60 -13.18 19.23
C VAL A 72 6.42 -12.87 20.73
N MET A 73 7.13 -13.58 21.61
CA MET A 73 7.05 -13.32 23.06
C MET A 73 7.59 -11.94 23.44
N ALA A 74 8.65 -11.48 22.79
CA ALA A 74 9.23 -10.15 23.00
C ALA A 74 8.24 -9.05 22.59
N LEU A 75 7.58 -9.18 21.44
CA LEU A 75 6.51 -8.28 21.01
C LEU A 75 5.33 -8.24 22.00
N GLN A 76 4.95 -9.39 22.53
CA GLN A 76 3.84 -9.50 23.50
C GLN A 76 4.21 -9.05 24.92
N SER A 77 5.51 -9.03 25.26
CA SER A 77 5.96 -8.75 26.63
C SER A 77 5.77 -7.30 27.04
N GLY A 78 5.69 -6.37 26.09
CA GLY A 78 5.72 -4.92 26.36
C GLY A 78 7.04 -4.41 26.95
N LEU A 79 8.05 -5.28 27.09
CA LEU A 79 9.37 -4.90 27.61
C LEU A 79 10.15 -4.17 26.52
N LYS A 80 10.43 -2.91 26.78
CA LYS A 80 11.10 -1.95 25.89
C LYS A 80 12.39 -2.48 25.24
N GLY A 81 13.29 -3.11 26.01
CA GLY A 81 14.54 -3.68 25.48
C GLY A 81 14.33 -4.92 24.59
N GLU A 82 13.44 -5.82 24.98
CA GLU A 82 13.13 -7.01 24.17
C GLU A 82 12.34 -6.64 22.91
N LEU A 83 11.46 -5.64 23.00
CA LEU A 83 10.75 -5.12 21.83
C LEU A 83 11.71 -4.48 20.83
N ALA A 84 12.60 -3.59 21.28
CA ALA A 84 13.59 -2.97 20.40
C ALA A 84 14.46 -4.03 19.72
N TRP A 85 14.87 -5.08 20.46
CA TRP A 85 15.56 -6.23 19.89
C TRP A 85 14.71 -6.97 18.85
N ALA A 86 13.45 -7.25 19.14
CA ALA A 86 12.54 -7.97 18.26
C ALA A 86 12.24 -7.19 16.97
N ILE A 87 12.00 -5.89 17.07
CA ILE A 87 11.78 -4.99 15.93
C ILE A 87 13.05 -4.96 15.06
N ASN A 88 14.23 -4.76 15.65
CA ASN A 88 15.49 -4.76 14.90
C ASN A 88 15.73 -6.10 14.19
N ALA A 89 15.47 -7.22 14.87
CA ALA A 89 15.55 -8.55 14.28
C ALA A 89 14.58 -8.71 13.11
N LEU A 90 13.34 -8.24 13.24
CA LEU A 90 12.34 -8.28 12.20
C LEU A 90 12.64 -7.35 11.03
N THR A 91 13.19 -6.16 11.27
CA THR A 91 13.63 -5.26 10.20
C THR A 91 14.67 -5.96 9.32
N LEU A 92 15.66 -6.61 9.94
CA LEU A 92 16.68 -7.40 9.23
C LEU A 92 16.09 -8.59 8.47
N LEU A 93 15.14 -9.31 9.08
CA LEU A 93 14.49 -10.47 8.44
C LEU A 93 13.49 -10.07 7.35
N SER A 94 12.92 -8.87 7.44
CA SER A 94 11.96 -8.33 6.49
C SER A 94 12.62 -7.80 5.21
N PHE A 95 13.92 -7.49 5.28
CA PHE A 95 14.68 -6.97 4.15
C PHE A 95 15.19 -8.13 3.28
N LYS A 96 14.75 -8.18 2.02
CA LYS A 96 15.22 -9.16 1.05
C LYS A 96 16.15 -8.49 0.04
N GLU A 97 17.42 -8.85 0.06
CA GLU A 97 18.37 -8.36 -0.95
C GLU A 97 18.10 -9.03 -2.32
N LYS A 98 18.41 -8.33 -3.42
CA LYS A 98 18.08 -8.77 -4.79
C LYS A 98 18.71 -10.10 -5.19
N ASP A 99 19.86 -10.44 -4.58
CA ASP A 99 20.60 -11.70 -4.80
C ASP A 99 20.40 -12.72 -3.68
N ASP A 100 19.43 -12.47 -2.79
CA ASP A 100 19.21 -13.31 -1.63
C ASP A 100 18.48 -14.60 -2.02
N THR A 101 19.29 -15.62 -2.32
CA THR A 101 18.86 -17.00 -2.58
C THR A 101 18.38 -17.72 -1.32
N ARG A 102 18.37 -17.05 -0.16
CA ARG A 102 17.81 -17.58 1.08
C ARG A 102 16.37 -18.03 0.84
N LYS A 103 16.12 -19.31 1.12
CA LYS A 103 14.77 -19.89 1.29
C LYS A 103 14.12 -19.41 2.60
N ASP A 104 14.75 -18.45 3.27
CA ASP A 104 14.47 -17.96 4.62
C ASP A 104 13.67 -16.66 4.59
N ALA A 105 12.77 -16.49 3.61
CA ALA A 105 11.64 -15.60 3.83
C ALA A 105 10.99 -16.03 5.15
N MET A 106 10.49 -15.08 5.94
CA MET A 106 9.71 -15.37 7.13
C MET A 106 8.24 -15.44 6.70
N PRO A 107 7.74 -16.58 6.18
CA PRO A 107 6.34 -16.68 5.85
C PRO A 107 5.55 -16.59 7.15
N LEU A 108 4.58 -15.70 7.18
CA LEU A 108 3.68 -15.52 8.32
C LEU A 108 3.00 -16.84 8.70
N ALA A 109 2.75 -17.72 7.72
CA ALA A 109 2.23 -19.06 7.94
C ALA A 109 3.11 -19.96 8.83
N LYS A 110 4.42 -19.74 8.90
CA LYS A 110 5.34 -20.52 9.75
C LYS A 110 5.50 -19.94 11.16
N VAL A 111 5.09 -18.70 11.39
CA VAL A 111 5.25 -18.03 12.70
C VAL A 111 3.88 -17.58 13.22
N PRO A 112 3.14 -18.50 13.87
CA PRO A 112 1.81 -18.20 14.37
C PRO A 112 1.85 -17.06 15.40
N GLY A 113 0.89 -16.13 15.30
CA GLY A 113 0.75 -15.00 16.23
C GLY A 113 1.74 -13.85 15.99
N LEU A 114 2.63 -13.93 15.00
CA LEU A 114 3.48 -12.78 14.65
C LEU A 114 2.63 -11.61 14.14
N LEU A 115 1.77 -11.86 13.17
CA LEU A 115 0.93 -10.82 12.56
C LEU A 115 0.07 -10.13 13.63
N ASP A 116 -0.62 -10.89 14.48
CA ASP A 116 -1.41 -10.34 15.59
C ASP A 116 -0.56 -9.51 16.56
N SER A 117 0.66 -9.94 16.87
CA SER A 117 1.57 -9.21 17.76
C SER A 117 2.01 -7.89 17.15
N LEU A 118 2.32 -7.86 15.85
CA LEU A 118 2.68 -6.63 15.14
C LEU A 118 1.50 -5.65 15.09
N LEU A 119 0.31 -6.15 14.76
CA LEU A 119 -0.91 -5.34 14.72
C LEU A 119 -1.28 -4.78 16.10
N HIS A 120 -1.02 -5.54 17.16
CA HIS A 120 -1.21 -5.07 18.54
C HIS A 120 -0.27 -3.89 18.87
N VAL A 121 1.01 -3.96 18.51
CA VAL A 121 1.94 -2.84 18.72
C VAL A 121 1.47 -1.59 17.98
N ILE A 122 1.09 -1.70 16.69
CA ILE A 122 0.56 -0.55 15.94
C ILE A 122 -0.69 0.02 16.61
N SER A 123 -1.63 -0.84 17.02
CA SER A 123 -2.92 -0.40 17.57
C SER A 123 -2.79 0.26 18.95
N GLU A 124 -1.91 -0.25 19.80
CA GLU A 124 -1.78 0.24 21.18
C GLU A 124 -0.79 1.42 21.33
N TRP A 125 0.17 1.54 20.42
CA TRP A 125 1.33 2.43 20.60
C TRP A 125 1.34 3.63 19.65
N ARG A 126 0.36 3.71 18.74
CA ARG A 126 0.09 4.91 17.95
C ARG A 126 -0.39 6.05 18.84
N ASP A 127 0.21 7.22 18.68
CA ASP A 127 -0.09 8.46 19.39
C ASP A 127 -1.13 9.26 18.59
N ILE A 128 -2.40 8.88 18.72
CA ILE A 128 -3.51 9.68 18.19
C ILE A 128 -3.67 10.87 19.13
N ALA A 129 -3.09 12.02 18.76
CA ALA A 129 -3.09 13.22 19.58
C ALA A 129 -4.53 13.61 19.99
N HIS A 130 -4.94 13.31 21.22
CA HIS A 130 -6.15 13.91 21.80
C HIS A 130 -5.92 15.44 21.90
N GLU A 131 -6.92 16.22 21.46
CA GLU A 131 -6.89 17.69 21.39
C GLU A 131 -6.22 18.32 22.63
N ARG A 132 -5.08 18.97 22.40
CA ARG A 132 -4.19 19.56 23.40
C ARG A 132 -4.75 20.87 24.01
N VAL A 133 -5.99 20.89 24.48
CA VAL A 133 -6.59 22.13 25.01
C VAL A 133 -6.29 22.33 26.51
N PHE A 134 -5.88 21.29 27.25
CA PHE A 134 -5.63 21.40 28.70
C PHE A 134 -4.40 20.67 29.25
N ALA A 135 -3.45 20.23 28.41
CA ALA A 135 -2.22 19.60 28.91
C ALA A 135 -1.30 20.66 29.56
N LYS A 136 -1.53 20.96 30.84
CA LYS A 136 -0.58 21.67 31.68
C LYS A 136 0.75 20.91 31.65
N LEU A 137 1.83 21.67 31.45
CA LEU A 137 3.23 21.26 31.42
C LEU A 137 3.51 20.05 32.31
N SER A 138 3.72 18.88 31.68
CA SER A 138 4.09 17.65 32.38
C SER A 138 5.44 17.81 33.06
N ARG A 139 5.46 17.60 34.38
CA ARG A 139 6.66 17.72 35.23
C ARG A 139 7.67 16.61 34.85
N PRO A 140 8.94 16.93 34.56
CA PRO A 140 9.94 15.92 34.25
C PRO A 140 10.15 14.95 35.42
N ARG A 141 10.26 13.65 35.15
CA ARG A 141 10.59 12.63 36.16
C ARG A 141 12.08 12.73 36.51
N LEU A 142 12.36 13.31 37.67
CA LEU A 142 13.69 13.36 38.28
C LEU A 142 13.76 12.23 39.32
N LEU A 143 14.65 11.27 39.12
CA LEU A 143 14.89 10.16 40.04
C LEU A 143 16.34 10.26 40.53
N GLY A 144 16.53 10.90 41.70
CA GLY A 144 17.86 11.23 42.23
C GLY A 144 18.59 12.32 41.40
N ALA A 145 19.56 13.00 42.05
CA ALA A 145 20.52 13.98 41.51
C ALA A 145 20.06 14.86 40.31
N ASP A 146 18.78 15.24 40.26
CA ASP A 146 18.17 16.09 39.24
C ASP A 146 18.48 15.73 37.77
N GLN A 147 18.67 14.44 37.46
CA GLN A 147 18.84 13.97 36.07
C GLN A 147 17.52 13.45 35.48
N PRO A 148 17.16 13.86 34.24
CA PRO A 148 15.99 13.32 33.55
C PRO A 148 16.26 11.85 33.19
N TYR A 149 15.47 10.94 33.75
CA TYR A 149 15.59 9.51 33.51
C TYR A 149 14.55 9.08 32.47
N THR A 150 15.00 8.76 31.27
CA THR A 150 14.17 8.04 30.29
C THR A 150 14.33 6.54 30.58
N GLY A 151 13.25 5.77 30.52
CA GLY A 151 13.29 4.32 30.74
C GLY A 151 14.12 3.53 29.72
N PHE A 152 14.95 4.17 28.89
CA PHE A 152 15.90 3.55 27.93
C PHE A 152 17.33 3.45 28.47
N GLY A 153 17.64 3.96 29.67
CA GLY A 153 18.97 3.76 30.27
C GLY A 153 20.12 4.45 29.52
N LEU A 154 19.83 5.56 28.83
CA LEU A 154 20.85 6.44 28.26
C LEU A 154 20.88 7.75 29.05
N GLU A 155 22.00 7.99 29.73
CA GLU A 155 22.38 9.29 30.29
C GLU A 155 22.48 10.29 29.13
N TYR A 156 21.45 11.11 28.93
CA TYR A 156 21.53 12.21 27.97
C TYR A 156 22.27 13.38 28.64
N GLU A 157 23.59 13.49 28.43
CA GLU A 157 24.31 14.74 28.65
C GLU A 157 23.87 15.75 27.59
N ILE A 158 22.84 16.54 27.90
CA ILE A 158 22.45 17.71 27.09
C ILE A 158 23.47 18.83 27.39
N ALA A 159 24.62 18.77 26.75
CA ALA A 159 25.63 19.83 26.74
C ALA A 159 25.55 20.66 25.45
N SER A 160 24.35 21.13 25.10
CA SER A 160 24.16 22.12 24.03
C SER A 160 23.59 23.39 24.62
N SER A 161 24.31 24.50 24.45
CA SER A 161 24.01 25.82 25.00
C SER A 161 22.79 26.50 24.34
N ASP A 162 22.15 25.88 23.36
CA ASP A 162 21.09 26.47 22.52
C ASP A 162 19.74 25.74 22.63
N ASP A 163 19.50 25.04 23.74
CA ASP A 163 18.23 24.35 23.97
C ASP A 163 17.16 25.29 24.56
N ALA A 164 16.01 25.38 23.88
CA ALA A 164 14.87 26.22 24.26
C ALA A 164 14.27 25.88 25.65
N LEU A 165 14.69 24.76 26.23
CA LEU A 165 14.31 24.30 27.57
C LEU A 165 15.04 24.98 28.73
N LEU A 166 16.13 25.75 28.48
CA LEU A 166 16.82 26.50 29.55
C LEU A 166 15.94 27.61 30.16
N HIS A 167 15.05 28.21 29.36
CA HIS A 167 14.12 29.23 29.85
C HIS A 167 13.03 28.67 30.77
N ILE A 168 12.72 27.37 30.70
CA ILE A 168 11.71 26.72 31.53
C ILE A 168 12.23 26.48 32.96
N ARG A 169 13.55 26.30 33.15
CA ARG A 169 14.16 26.12 34.48
C ARG A 169 14.26 27.41 35.31
N ALA A 170 14.29 28.58 34.68
CA ALA A 170 14.51 29.85 35.39
C ALA A 170 13.26 30.45 36.07
N ALA A 171 12.06 29.93 35.78
CA ALA A 171 10.81 30.46 36.34
C ALA A 171 10.46 29.91 37.74
N GLY A 172 11.27 29.00 38.29
CA GLY A 172 11.00 28.32 39.56
C GLY A 172 11.37 29.07 40.84
N GLU A 173 12.05 30.23 40.76
CA GLU A 173 12.57 30.91 41.95
C GLU A 173 12.13 32.38 42.03
N LYS A 174 10.88 32.64 42.44
CA LYS A 174 10.52 33.88 43.17
C LYS A 174 9.49 33.60 44.27
N ASN A 175 10.05 33.41 45.46
CA ASN A 175 9.55 33.72 46.82
C ASN A 175 8.05 33.82 47.10
N THR A 176 7.67 32.98 48.06
CA THR A 176 6.68 33.18 49.13
C THR A 176 6.65 34.62 49.69
N GLN A 177 5.45 35.21 49.75
CA GLN A 177 4.91 35.92 50.92
C GLN A 177 3.44 36.37 50.71
N GLY A 178 2.57 35.85 51.59
CA GLY A 178 1.31 36.39 52.15
C GLY A 178 0.34 37.24 51.31
N GLU A 179 -0.93 36.86 51.25
CA GLU A 179 -2.03 37.41 52.07
C GLU A 179 -3.42 36.94 51.59
N ASP A 180 -4.37 36.94 52.53
CA ASP A 180 -5.69 36.31 52.55
C ASP A 180 -6.72 36.82 51.52
N GLY A 181 -7.65 35.93 51.13
CA GLY A 181 -8.92 36.27 50.47
C GLY A 181 -9.82 35.04 50.29
N PRO A 182 -11.07 35.03 50.82
CA PRO A 182 -11.88 33.82 50.87
C PRO A 182 -12.80 33.73 49.64
N ASP A 183 -12.63 32.68 48.84
CA ASP A 183 -13.73 32.16 48.02
C ASP A 183 -13.68 30.63 48.01
N ALA A 184 -14.47 30.07 48.92
CA ALA A 184 -14.84 28.67 48.91
C ALA A 184 -15.84 28.43 47.77
N ALA A 185 -15.36 27.93 46.63
CA ALA A 185 -16.20 27.31 45.62
C ALA A 185 -15.73 25.87 45.37
N GLU A 186 -16.52 24.94 45.91
CA GLU A 186 -16.60 23.53 45.56
C GLU A 186 -15.29 22.74 45.41
N ALA A 187 -14.79 22.25 46.54
CA ALA A 187 -14.02 21.00 46.57
C ALA A 187 -14.95 19.82 46.19
N LYS A 188 -15.18 19.63 44.88
CA LYS A 188 -15.75 18.40 44.33
C LYS A 188 -14.59 17.49 43.93
N GLU A 189 -14.43 16.42 44.72
CA GLU A 189 -13.93 15.10 44.33
C GLU A 189 -13.10 15.04 43.04
N GLY A 190 -11.84 15.48 43.12
CA GLY A 190 -10.84 15.34 42.06
C GLY A 190 -9.76 14.29 42.37
N TRP A 191 -10.00 13.42 43.35
CA TRP A 191 -9.00 12.49 43.90
C TRP A 191 -8.57 11.34 42.96
N CYS A 192 -9.03 11.33 41.69
CA CYS A 192 -8.73 10.25 40.75
C CYS A 192 -8.12 10.68 39.40
N TRP A 193 -7.84 11.97 39.20
CA TRP A 193 -7.24 12.47 37.94
C TRP A 193 -5.84 13.09 38.12
N ASP A 194 -5.40 13.37 39.35
CA ASP A 194 -4.06 13.93 39.61
C ASP A 194 -2.93 12.89 39.60
N GLU A 195 -3.26 11.59 39.58
CA GLU A 195 -2.28 10.49 39.45
C GLU A 195 -1.96 10.14 37.99
N GLU A 196 -2.56 10.83 37.02
CA GLU A 196 -2.34 10.58 35.60
C GLU A 196 -0.92 10.96 35.13
N GLY A 197 -0.16 11.74 35.90
CA GLY A 197 1.25 12.04 35.60
C GLY A 197 2.24 10.92 35.95
N LEU A 198 1.85 9.93 36.75
CA LEU A 198 2.75 8.86 37.18
C LEU A 198 2.80 7.69 36.19
N PHE A 199 1.75 7.53 35.38
CA PHE A 199 1.60 6.43 34.41
C PHE A 199 1.31 6.88 32.97
N ASN A 200 0.95 8.14 32.72
CA ASN A 200 1.07 8.67 31.36
C ASN A 200 2.56 8.74 31.01
N LEU A 201 2.92 8.18 29.86
CA LEU A 201 4.24 8.40 29.30
C LEU A 201 4.43 9.91 29.18
N ASP A 202 5.56 10.40 29.68
CA ASP A 202 6.06 11.71 29.33
C ASP A 202 6.11 11.87 27.80
N GLU A 203 6.25 13.10 27.31
CA GLU A 203 6.37 13.38 25.86
C GLU A 203 7.39 12.44 25.19
N ILE A 204 8.48 12.15 25.93
CA ILE A 204 9.52 11.21 25.53
C ILE A 204 8.96 9.81 25.36
N GLY A 205 8.33 9.21 26.39
CA GLY A 205 7.79 7.86 26.29
C GLY A 205 6.68 7.69 25.25
N ARG A 206 5.89 8.73 24.98
CA ARG A 206 4.91 8.72 23.87
C ARG A 206 5.59 8.71 22.52
N HIS A 207 6.55 9.60 22.31
CA HIS A 207 7.35 9.64 21.09
C HIS A 207 8.07 8.30 20.83
N GLU A 208 8.62 7.68 21.86
CA GLU A 208 9.27 6.36 21.75
C GLU A 208 8.29 5.25 21.33
N LYS A 209 7.06 5.27 21.85
CA LYS A 209 5.99 4.35 21.42
C LYS A 209 5.60 4.58 19.96
N GLN A 210 5.47 5.83 19.55
CA GLN A 210 5.20 6.19 18.16
C GLN A 210 6.29 5.66 17.23
N LEU A 211 7.57 5.85 17.58
CA LEU A 211 8.70 5.32 16.81
C LEU A 211 8.63 3.79 16.67
N CYS A 212 8.22 3.09 17.73
CA CYS A 212 8.03 1.64 17.66
C CYS A 212 6.85 1.27 16.75
N ALA A 213 5.73 1.99 16.80
CA ALA A 213 4.60 1.78 15.89
C ALA A 213 4.99 2.00 14.43
N VAL A 214 5.72 3.07 14.13
CA VAL A 214 6.28 3.36 12.80
C VAL A 214 7.22 2.25 12.35
N ALA A 215 8.17 1.83 13.19
CA ALA A 215 9.09 0.74 12.85
C ALA A 215 8.37 -0.59 12.58
N VAL A 216 7.35 -0.92 13.38
CA VAL A 216 6.52 -2.12 13.16
C VAL A 216 5.69 -2.01 11.89
N SER A 217 5.16 -0.83 11.55
CA SER A 217 4.44 -0.63 10.29
C SER A 217 5.35 -0.82 9.06
N ASN A 218 6.62 -0.43 9.16
CA ASN A 218 7.61 -0.66 8.10
C ASN A 218 7.91 -2.17 7.95
N VAL A 219 8.08 -2.89 9.07
CA VAL A 219 8.18 -4.36 9.05
C VAL A 219 6.96 -4.98 8.38
N LEU A 220 5.75 -4.55 8.76
CA LEU A 220 4.49 -5.05 8.19
C LEU A 220 4.42 -4.80 6.68
N ARG A 221 4.80 -3.59 6.24
CA ARG A 221 4.92 -3.22 4.83
C ARG A 221 5.89 -4.12 4.10
N ASN A 222 7.09 -4.33 4.62
CA ASN A 222 8.10 -5.20 3.99
C ASN A 222 7.64 -6.65 3.90
N LEU A 223 6.96 -7.16 4.95
CA LEU A 223 6.35 -8.50 4.93
C LEU A 223 5.28 -8.64 3.85
N SER A 224 4.55 -7.57 3.52
CA SER A 224 3.56 -7.58 2.44
C SER A 224 4.16 -7.72 1.03
N PHE A 225 5.44 -7.40 0.84
CA PHE A 225 6.16 -7.63 -0.42
C PHE A 225 6.73 -9.05 -0.55
N MET A 226 6.62 -9.87 0.50
CA MET A 226 7.06 -11.25 0.43
C MET A 226 5.96 -12.12 -0.20
N PRO A 227 6.31 -13.01 -1.16
CA PRO A 227 5.34 -13.93 -1.73
C PRO A 227 4.74 -14.80 -0.63
N GLU A 228 3.47 -15.20 -0.80
CA GLU A 228 2.65 -15.97 0.17
C GLU A 228 2.15 -15.16 1.40
N ASN A 229 2.84 -14.10 1.82
CA ASN A 229 2.40 -13.26 2.94
C ASN A 229 1.24 -12.36 2.55
N GLU A 230 1.29 -11.74 1.37
CA GLU A 230 0.25 -10.88 0.81
C GLU A 230 -1.17 -11.51 0.84
N ALA A 231 -1.32 -12.74 0.38
CA ALA A 231 -2.61 -13.42 0.41
C ALA A 231 -3.08 -13.71 1.84
N SER A 232 -2.16 -14.10 2.72
CA SER A 232 -2.45 -14.38 4.13
C SER A 232 -2.88 -13.12 4.90
N MET A 233 -2.20 -12.00 4.65
CA MET A 233 -2.50 -10.69 5.23
C MET A 233 -3.82 -10.12 4.72
N ALA A 234 -4.11 -10.25 3.42
CA ALA A 234 -5.37 -9.81 2.82
C ALA A 234 -6.60 -10.57 3.35
N GLN A 235 -6.41 -11.81 3.81
CA GLN A 235 -7.46 -12.61 4.46
C GLN A 235 -7.57 -12.37 5.97
N HIS A 236 -6.65 -11.59 6.55
CA HIS A 236 -6.62 -11.33 7.98
C HIS A 236 -7.42 -10.07 8.32
N ARG A 237 -8.66 -10.24 8.81
CA ARG A 237 -9.58 -9.12 9.09
C ARG A 237 -8.94 -8.02 9.94
N ARG A 238 -8.33 -8.38 11.08
CA ARG A 238 -7.68 -7.38 11.96
C ARG A 238 -6.55 -6.63 11.28
N CYS A 239 -5.87 -7.25 10.30
CA CYS A 239 -4.79 -6.58 9.57
C CYS A 239 -5.37 -5.43 8.74
N LEU A 240 -6.41 -5.71 7.97
CA LEU A 240 -7.11 -4.69 7.20
C LEU A 240 -7.76 -3.64 8.11
N GLU A 241 -8.36 -4.06 9.22
CA GLU A 241 -8.99 -3.12 10.17
C GLU A 241 -8.00 -2.13 10.77
N THR A 242 -6.83 -2.60 11.21
CA THR A 242 -5.77 -1.73 11.72
C THR A 242 -5.28 -0.77 10.63
N LEU A 243 -4.99 -1.27 9.43
CA LEU A 243 -4.51 -0.44 8.31
C LEU A 243 -5.53 0.64 7.93
N ILE A 244 -6.81 0.30 7.85
CA ILE A 244 -7.87 1.25 7.51
C ILE A 244 -8.08 2.29 8.62
N THR A 245 -8.02 1.87 9.88
CA THR A 245 -8.08 2.83 11.01
C THR A 245 -6.92 3.81 10.95
N VAL A 246 -5.72 3.36 10.54
CA VAL A 246 -4.59 4.28 10.33
C VAL A 246 -4.87 5.32 9.25
N LEU A 247 -5.49 4.92 8.13
CA LEU A 247 -5.86 5.86 7.06
C LEU A 247 -6.95 6.84 7.48
N GLU A 248 -7.87 6.43 8.35
CA GLU A 248 -8.91 7.34 8.85
C GLU A 248 -8.32 8.46 9.70
N ASP A 249 -7.35 8.14 10.55
CA ASP A 249 -6.70 9.08 11.46
C ASP A 249 -5.56 9.90 10.82
N HIS A 250 -5.43 9.87 9.49
CA HIS A 250 -4.29 10.42 8.74
C HIS A 250 -3.97 11.91 9.00
N GLU A 251 -4.91 12.71 9.48
CA GLU A 251 -4.69 14.12 9.83
C GLU A 251 -3.93 14.28 11.16
N THR A 252 -4.09 13.34 12.08
CA THR A 252 -3.48 13.36 13.43
C THR A 252 -2.33 12.39 13.58
N GLU A 253 -2.19 11.45 12.66
CA GLU A 253 -1.23 10.37 12.72
C GLU A 253 0.12 10.74 12.09
N ASP A 254 1.16 9.98 12.43
CA ASP A 254 2.47 10.10 11.82
C ASP A 254 2.44 9.77 10.31
N GLU A 255 3.08 10.64 9.51
CA GLU A 255 3.08 10.53 8.05
C GLU A 255 3.71 9.22 7.54
N GLU A 256 4.76 8.71 8.20
CA GLU A 256 5.39 7.45 7.83
C GLU A 256 4.48 6.26 8.16
N LEU A 257 3.73 6.31 9.27
CA LEU A 257 2.75 5.27 9.62
C LEU A 257 1.64 5.19 8.57
N VAL A 258 1.10 6.34 8.15
CA VAL A 258 0.06 6.43 7.10
C VAL A 258 0.61 5.90 5.77
N THR A 259 1.81 6.33 5.40
CA THR A 259 2.49 5.90 4.16
C THR A 259 2.71 4.39 4.13
N ASN A 260 3.28 3.82 5.21
CA ASN A 260 3.48 2.38 5.32
C ASN A 260 2.15 1.62 5.24
N SER A 261 1.08 2.18 5.81
CA SER A 261 -0.24 1.53 5.83
C SER A 261 -0.91 1.48 4.46
N ILE A 262 -0.90 2.60 3.71
CA ILE A 262 -1.49 2.64 2.36
C ILE A 262 -0.70 1.79 1.36
N GLU A 263 0.64 1.77 1.46
CA GLU A 263 1.48 0.93 0.61
C GLU A 263 1.32 -0.56 0.94
N THR A 264 1.16 -0.91 2.22
CA THR A 264 0.77 -2.27 2.62
C THR A 264 -0.55 -2.64 1.95
N LEU A 265 -1.60 -1.83 2.09
CA LEU A 265 -2.90 -2.09 1.45
C LEU A 265 -2.80 -2.21 -0.08
N LEU A 266 -1.97 -1.39 -0.72
CA LEU A 266 -1.73 -1.44 -2.17
C LEU A 266 -1.13 -2.77 -2.63
N ASN A 267 -0.23 -3.36 -1.84
CA ASN A 267 0.32 -4.68 -2.10
C ASN A 267 -0.72 -5.79 -1.87
N LEU A 268 -1.59 -5.65 -0.87
CA LEU A 268 -2.65 -6.61 -0.58
C LEU A 268 -3.81 -6.56 -1.59
N ALA A 269 -3.94 -5.47 -2.35
CA ALA A 269 -5.07 -5.18 -3.23
C ALA A 269 -5.50 -6.32 -4.17
N PRO A 270 -4.59 -7.09 -4.82
CA PRO A 270 -4.98 -8.19 -5.71
C PRO A 270 -5.74 -9.32 -5.00
N PHE A 271 -5.56 -9.47 -3.68
CA PHE A 271 -6.18 -10.53 -2.87
C PHE A 271 -7.28 -10.00 -1.95
N LEU A 272 -7.43 -8.67 -1.84
CA LEU A 272 -8.39 -8.04 -0.96
C LEU A 272 -9.81 -8.19 -1.50
N CYS A 273 -10.70 -8.72 -0.67
CA CYS A 273 -12.12 -8.86 -0.95
C CYS A 273 -12.95 -8.18 0.15
N PHE A 274 -13.80 -7.22 -0.21
CA PHE A 274 -14.61 -6.47 0.77
C PHE A 274 -15.58 -7.35 1.57
N LYS A 275 -15.95 -8.53 1.06
CA LYS A 275 -16.81 -9.50 1.76
C LYS A 275 -16.25 -9.94 3.13
N ILE A 276 -14.95 -9.78 3.38
CA ILE A 276 -14.36 -9.99 4.70
C ILE A 276 -14.99 -9.10 5.77
N PHE A 277 -15.57 -7.97 5.36
CA PHE A 277 -16.26 -7.01 6.22
C PHE A 277 -17.75 -7.32 6.42
N ALA A 278 -18.37 -8.13 5.56
CA ALA A 278 -19.82 -8.37 5.52
C ALA A 278 -20.38 -9.24 6.68
N ASN A 279 -19.55 -10.01 7.37
CA ASN A 279 -20.01 -10.93 8.43
C ASN A 279 -20.01 -10.27 9.81
N ASN A 280 -21.14 -9.67 10.22
CA ASN A 280 -21.46 -9.40 11.62
C ASN A 280 -22.92 -9.71 11.99
N GLY A 281 -23.48 -10.74 11.36
CA GLY A 281 -24.80 -11.25 11.67
C GLY A 281 -24.85 -12.33 12.75
N SER A 282 -23.98 -12.38 13.77
CA SER A 282 -24.17 -13.37 14.87
C SER A 282 -23.30 -13.28 16.15
N SER A 283 -22.53 -12.22 16.43
CA SER A 283 -21.79 -12.14 17.71
C SER A 283 -22.17 -10.90 18.52
N LYS A 284 -23.31 -10.99 19.22
CA LYS A 284 -23.56 -10.18 20.42
C LYS A 284 -22.60 -10.65 21.51
N GLY A 285 -21.41 -10.07 21.58
CA GLY A 285 -20.44 -10.44 22.60
C GLY A 285 -19.05 -9.86 22.42
N SER A 286 -18.95 -8.54 22.23
CA SER A 286 -17.73 -7.76 22.55
C SER A 286 -18.04 -6.28 22.37
N ASN A 287 -18.48 -5.62 23.45
CA ASN A 287 -18.61 -4.17 23.49
C ASN A 287 -17.23 -3.54 23.67
N THR A 288 -16.52 -3.28 22.57
CA THR A 288 -15.49 -2.23 22.37
C THR A 288 -14.82 -2.49 21.02
N GLY A 289 -15.06 -1.63 20.03
CA GLY A 289 -14.46 -1.73 18.70
C GLY A 289 -15.52 -1.62 17.61
N SER A 290 -15.59 -0.46 16.95
CA SER A 290 -16.51 -0.24 15.83
C SER A 290 -16.16 -1.22 14.71
N THR A 291 -17.07 -2.14 14.41
CA THR A 291 -16.86 -3.10 13.33
C THR A 291 -16.74 -2.36 12.01
N ILE A 292 -15.59 -2.46 11.34
CA ILE A 292 -15.38 -1.81 10.04
C ILE A 292 -16.35 -2.41 9.01
N SER A 293 -17.03 -1.52 8.28
CA SER A 293 -17.94 -1.85 7.18
C SER A 293 -17.26 -1.60 5.84
N GLU A 294 -17.75 -2.22 4.77
CA GLU A 294 -17.22 -2.02 3.41
C GLU A 294 -17.23 -0.54 3.00
N LYS A 295 -18.31 0.18 3.33
CA LYS A 295 -18.43 1.61 3.08
C LYS A 295 -17.32 2.40 3.79
N ARG A 296 -17.05 2.08 5.06
CA ARG A 296 -16.00 2.75 5.86
C ARG A 296 -14.61 2.59 5.23
N VAL A 297 -14.33 1.41 4.69
CA VAL A 297 -13.08 1.15 3.94
C VAL A 297 -12.97 2.03 2.70
N ILE A 298 -14.05 2.12 1.92
CA ILE A 298 -14.07 2.95 0.71
C ILE A 298 -13.93 4.43 1.06
N ASP A 299 -14.64 4.90 2.09
CA ASP A 299 -14.57 6.29 2.57
C ASP A 299 -13.12 6.64 2.99
N ALA A 300 -12.42 5.74 3.69
CA ALA A 300 -11.00 5.92 4.06
C ALA A 300 -10.08 6.02 2.83
N ILE A 301 -10.26 5.18 1.82
CA ILE A 301 -9.50 5.24 0.57
C ILE A 301 -9.81 6.55 -0.19
N MET A 302 -11.06 7.01 -0.16
CA MET A 302 -11.47 8.27 -0.78
C MET A 302 -10.87 9.49 -0.07
N MET A 303 -10.70 9.45 1.25
CA MET A 303 -9.95 10.48 1.99
C MET A 303 -8.50 10.55 1.52
N MET A 304 -7.84 9.39 1.36
CA MET A 304 -6.47 9.33 0.82
C MET A 304 -6.37 9.85 -0.62
N LEU A 305 -7.34 9.52 -1.48
CA LEU A 305 -7.39 10.02 -2.86
C LEU A 305 -7.56 11.56 -2.93
N SER A 306 -8.21 12.13 -1.91
CA SER A 306 -8.43 13.57 -1.78
C SER A 306 -7.30 14.29 -1.04
N SER A 307 -6.31 13.56 -0.53
CA SER A 307 -5.21 14.13 0.25
C SER A 307 -4.31 15.05 -0.60
N PRO A 308 -3.80 16.16 -0.01
CA PRO A 308 -2.78 16.99 -0.65
C PRO A 308 -1.42 16.29 -0.77
N VAL A 309 -1.18 15.22 -0.02
CA VAL A 309 0.10 14.49 -0.01
C VAL A 309 0.20 13.61 -1.25
N VAL A 310 1.17 13.92 -2.12
CA VAL A 310 1.33 13.28 -3.44
C VAL A 310 1.44 11.75 -3.36
N PRO A 311 2.34 11.18 -2.53
CA PRO A 311 2.41 9.73 -2.37
C PRO A 311 1.08 9.07 -2.01
N TRP A 312 0.28 9.69 -1.13
CA TRP A 312 -0.97 9.10 -0.63
C TRP A 312 -2.05 9.06 -1.71
N HIS A 313 -2.27 10.16 -2.44
CA HIS A 313 -3.26 10.13 -3.51
C HIS A 313 -2.83 9.27 -4.70
N CYS A 314 -1.53 9.15 -4.98
CA CYS A 314 -1.00 8.23 -5.98
C CYS A 314 -1.30 6.79 -5.60
N SER A 315 -0.94 6.39 -4.38
CA SER A 315 -1.19 5.04 -3.86
C SER A 315 -2.68 4.74 -3.77
N ALA A 316 -3.53 5.71 -3.39
CA ALA A 316 -4.98 5.54 -3.36
C ALA A 316 -5.58 5.34 -4.75
N ALA A 317 -5.13 6.12 -5.74
CA ALA A 317 -5.57 5.96 -7.13
C ALA A 317 -5.22 4.57 -7.66
N GLU A 318 -3.97 4.13 -7.44
CA GLU A 318 -3.53 2.80 -7.85
C GLU A 318 -4.28 1.69 -7.09
N LEU A 319 -4.51 1.86 -5.79
CA LEU A 319 -5.26 0.92 -4.95
C LEU A 319 -6.67 0.72 -5.50
N LEU A 320 -7.40 1.79 -5.80
CA LEU A 320 -8.73 1.69 -6.43
C LEU A 320 -8.67 0.98 -7.78
N GLY A 321 -7.67 1.31 -8.61
CA GLY A 321 -7.43 0.66 -9.88
C GLY A 321 -7.15 -0.85 -9.77
N ARG A 322 -6.48 -1.30 -8.71
CA ARG A 322 -6.23 -2.74 -8.47
C ARG A 322 -7.43 -3.44 -7.85
N LEU A 323 -8.16 -2.77 -6.96
CA LEU A 323 -9.33 -3.33 -6.29
C LEU A 323 -10.50 -3.60 -7.23
N VAL A 324 -10.71 -2.73 -8.24
CA VAL A 324 -11.82 -2.88 -9.21
C VAL A 324 -11.64 -4.09 -10.13
N VAL A 325 -10.40 -4.56 -10.32
CA VAL A 325 -10.11 -5.75 -11.14
C VAL A 325 -10.67 -7.02 -10.50
N ASN A 326 -10.85 -7.01 -9.17
CA ASN A 326 -11.51 -8.11 -8.47
C ASN A 326 -13.04 -7.99 -8.61
N PRO A 327 -13.72 -8.94 -9.29
CA PRO A 327 -15.16 -8.86 -9.52
C PRO A 327 -16.00 -8.91 -8.24
N ASP A 328 -15.46 -9.45 -7.13
CA ASP A 328 -16.16 -9.46 -5.85
C ASP A 328 -16.28 -8.08 -5.21
N ASN A 329 -15.41 -7.13 -5.59
CA ASN A 329 -15.38 -5.77 -5.05
C ASN A 329 -16.23 -4.78 -5.88
N GLU A 330 -16.52 -5.12 -7.14
CA GLU A 330 -17.25 -4.26 -8.07
C GLU A 330 -18.58 -3.73 -7.49
N PRO A 331 -19.47 -4.56 -6.89
CA PRO A 331 -20.75 -4.09 -6.37
C PRO A 331 -20.60 -3.04 -5.25
N SER A 332 -19.54 -3.13 -4.46
CA SER A 332 -19.27 -2.21 -3.35
C SER A 332 -18.67 -0.89 -3.85
N LEU A 333 -17.90 -0.90 -4.96
CA LEU A 333 -17.28 0.29 -5.54
C LEU A 333 -18.23 1.09 -6.44
N LEU A 334 -19.12 0.43 -7.19
CA LEU A 334 -20.04 1.05 -8.16
C LEU A 334 -20.83 2.28 -7.64
N PRO A 335 -21.33 2.31 -6.39
CA PRO A 335 -22.01 3.47 -5.83
C PRO A 335 -21.14 4.73 -5.74
N PHE A 336 -19.80 4.56 -5.64
CA PHE A 336 -18.84 5.64 -5.44
C PHE A 336 -18.10 6.05 -6.72
N VAL A 337 -18.30 5.33 -7.83
CA VAL A 337 -17.56 5.50 -9.09
C VAL A 337 -17.58 6.94 -9.61
N SER A 338 -18.70 7.66 -9.52
CA SER A 338 -18.74 9.06 -9.98
C SER A 338 -17.80 9.96 -9.18
N GLN A 339 -17.75 9.79 -7.85
CA GLN A 339 -16.83 10.56 -7.00
C GLN A 339 -15.37 10.19 -7.28
N ILE A 340 -15.11 8.88 -7.46
CA ILE A 340 -13.79 8.37 -7.85
C ILE A 340 -13.36 9.00 -9.18
N PHE A 341 -14.20 8.97 -10.21
CA PHE A 341 -13.84 9.50 -11.52
C PHE A 341 -13.62 11.00 -11.53
N THR A 342 -14.47 11.78 -10.85
CA THR A 342 -14.25 13.23 -10.72
C THR A 342 -12.84 13.50 -10.18
N ARG A 343 -12.42 12.79 -9.12
CA ARG A 343 -11.09 12.98 -8.53
C ARG A 343 -9.96 12.43 -9.39
N LEU A 344 -10.10 11.25 -10.00
CA LEU A 344 -9.10 10.69 -10.91
C LEU A 344 -8.89 11.58 -12.14
N VAL A 345 -9.96 12.14 -12.70
CA VAL A 345 -9.89 13.07 -13.84
C VAL A 345 -9.20 14.38 -13.42
N GLU A 346 -9.39 14.86 -12.18
CA GLU A 346 -8.61 15.98 -11.62
C GLU A 346 -7.11 15.71 -11.59
N LEU A 347 -6.69 14.49 -11.24
CA LEU A 347 -5.29 14.07 -11.27
C LEU A 347 -4.69 13.97 -12.69
N LEU A 348 -5.51 14.02 -13.75
CA LEU A 348 -5.04 14.16 -15.14
C LEU A 348 -4.77 15.61 -15.56
N SER A 349 -4.90 16.58 -14.64
CA SER A 349 -4.63 17.99 -14.95
C SER A 349 -3.15 18.23 -15.20
N THR A 350 -2.83 19.27 -15.97
CA THR A 350 -1.45 19.61 -16.40
C THR A 350 -0.49 19.91 -15.25
N ASP A 351 -1.04 20.24 -14.08
CA ASP A 351 -0.26 20.62 -12.90
C ASP A 351 0.02 19.41 -11.99
N ALA A 352 -0.51 18.22 -12.33
CA ALA A 352 -0.32 17.01 -11.55
C ALA A 352 1.08 16.40 -11.75
N SER A 353 1.61 15.76 -10.71
CA SER A 353 2.87 15.03 -10.80
C SER A 353 2.77 13.88 -11.82
N GLY A 354 3.90 13.54 -12.44
CA GLY A 354 3.96 12.45 -13.43
C GLY A 354 3.46 11.12 -12.87
N ASP A 355 3.74 10.85 -11.60
CA ASP A 355 3.32 9.63 -10.90
C ASP A 355 1.81 9.62 -10.62
N ALA A 356 1.22 10.76 -10.23
CA ALA A 356 -0.21 10.88 -10.00
C ALA A 356 -1.01 10.68 -11.29
N LEU A 357 -0.52 11.26 -12.39
CA LEU A 357 -1.09 11.05 -13.72
C LEU A 357 -0.99 9.58 -14.14
N ALA A 358 0.15 8.93 -13.93
CA ALA A 358 0.34 7.52 -14.25
C ALA A 358 -0.65 6.63 -13.49
N ALA A 359 -0.76 6.83 -12.17
CA ALA A 359 -1.69 6.10 -11.31
C ALA A 359 -3.15 6.33 -11.72
N ALA A 360 -3.53 7.58 -12.00
CA ALA A 360 -4.89 7.93 -12.43
C ALA A 360 -5.26 7.32 -13.78
N VAL A 361 -4.37 7.38 -14.78
CA VAL A 361 -4.60 6.75 -16.09
C VAL A 361 -4.73 5.24 -15.95
N ALA A 362 -3.88 4.60 -15.14
CA ALA A 362 -3.95 3.16 -14.90
C ALA A 362 -5.26 2.76 -14.22
N ALA A 363 -5.70 3.52 -13.22
CA ALA A 363 -6.97 3.28 -12.54
C ALA A 363 -8.16 3.45 -13.50
N LEU A 364 -8.22 4.56 -14.24
CA LEU A 364 -9.29 4.83 -15.22
C LEU A 364 -9.36 3.77 -16.31
N HIS A 365 -8.21 3.28 -16.79
CA HIS A 365 -8.14 2.17 -17.72
C HIS A 365 -8.79 0.92 -17.14
N ASN A 366 -8.40 0.52 -15.92
CA ASN A 366 -8.97 -0.65 -15.29
C ASN A 366 -10.48 -0.52 -15.10
N PHE A 367 -10.97 0.63 -14.61
CA PHE A 367 -12.42 0.87 -14.46
C PHE A 367 -13.18 0.79 -15.80
N ALA A 368 -12.61 1.30 -16.89
CA ALA A 368 -13.24 1.27 -18.21
C ALA A 368 -13.36 -0.16 -18.79
N GLU A 369 -12.47 -1.06 -18.42
CA GLU A 369 -12.48 -2.45 -18.89
C GLU A 369 -13.52 -3.33 -18.16
N ILE A 370 -13.92 -2.97 -16.93
CA ILE A 370 -14.80 -3.84 -16.10
C ILE A 370 -16.21 -3.95 -16.67
N ASN A 371 -16.92 -2.84 -16.81
CA ASN A 371 -18.33 -2.85 -17.19
C ASN A 371 -18.72 -1.65 -18.07
N THR A 372 -19.88 -1.78 -18.73
CA THR A 372 -20.43 -0.74 -19.60
C THR A 372 -20.81 0.52 -18.83
N ASP A 373 -21.34 0.41 -17.61
CA ASP A 373 -21.77 1.54 -16.78
C ASP A 373 -20.61 2.48 -16.42
N CYS A 374 -19.44 1.94 -16.06
CA CYS A 374 -18.19 2.66 -15.83
C CYS A 374 -17.77 3.42 -17.09
N ARG A 375 -17.87 2.82 -18.28
CA ARG A 375 -17.57 3.51 -19.55
C ARG A 375 -18.53 4.67 -19.81
N LEU A 376 -19.82 4.48 -19.56
CA LEU A 376 -20.82 5.53 -19.74
C LEU A 376 -20.60 6.69 -18.77
N ARG A 377 -20.40 6.37 -17.48
CA ARG A 377 -20.11 7.36 -16.44
C ARG A 377 -18.82 8.11 -16.72
N LEU A 378 -17.73 7.41 -17.04
CA LEU A 378 -16.43 8.03 -17.33
C LEU A 378 -16.50 8.97 -18.55
N ALA A 379 -17.20 8.60 -19.62
CA ALA A 379 -17.39 9.49 -20.76
C ALA A 379 -18.25 10.70 -20.43
N SER A 380 -19.21 10.56 -19.51
CA SER A 380 -20.05 11.67 -19.03
C SER A 380 -19.31 12.64 -18.09
N GLU A 381 -18.21 12.20 -17.47
CA GLU A 381 -17.43 13.02 -16.56
C GLU A 381 -16.78 14.21 -17.28
N ARG A 382 -16.90 15.38 -16.65
CA ARG A 382 -16.44 16.63 -17.25
C ARG A 382 -14.93 16.57 -17.45
N TRP A 383 -14.50 16.87 -18.67
CA TRP A 383 -13.10 16.91 -19.10
C TRP A 383 -12.37 15.57 -19.23
N ALA A 384 -13.01 14.42 -18.93
CA ALA A 384 -12.36 13.12 -18.98
C ALA A 384 -11.73 12.82 -20.35
N VAL A 385 -12.56 12.86 -21.41
CA VAL A 385 -12.12 12.60 -22.80
C VAL A 385 -11.05 13.61 -23.24
N GLY A 386 -11.27 14.90 -22.99
CA GLY A 386 -10.33 15.96 -23.38
C GLY A 386 -8.97 15.87 -22.67
N ARG A 387 -8.94 15.50 -21.39
CA ARG A 387 -7.70 15.30 -20.63
C ARG A 387 -6.96 14.04 -21.08
N LEU A 388 -7.66 12.93 -21.30
CA LEU A 388 -7.06 11.71 -21.85
C LEU A 388 -6.44 11.95 -23.24
N LEU A 389 -7.11 12.68 -24.13
CA LEU A 389 -6.56 13.05 -25.44
C LEU A 389 -5.30 13.90 -25.31
N ARG A 390 -5.27 14.83 -24.35
CA ARG A 390 -4.07 15.63 -24.06
C ARG A 390 -2.91 14.76 -23.59
N VAL A 391 -3.15 13.80 -22.69
CA VAL A 391 -2.10 12.87 -22.21
C VAL A 391 -1.48 12.13 -23.39
N VAL A 392 -2.29 11.66 -24.35
CA VAL A 392 -1.77 10.97 -25.53
C VAL A 392 -1.04 11.93 -26.48
N GLY A 393 -1.57 13.15 -26.68
CA GLY A 393 -0.95 14.18 -27.50
C GLY A 393 0.39 14.69 -26.97
N SER A 394 0.56 14.72 -25.64
CA SER A 394 1.82 14.99 -24.94
C SER A 394 2.78 13.78 -24.93
N GLY A 395 2.65 12.82 -25.86
CA GLY A 395 3.38 11.54 -25.85
C GLY A 395 4.92 11.60 -25.98
N ARG A 396 5.53 12.79 -25.91
CA ARG A 396 6.98 13.00 -25.69
C ARG A 396 7.34 13.30 -24.23
N GLU A 397 6.40 13.78 -23.44
CA GLU A 397 6.56 14.17 -22.03
C GLU A 397 6.28 13.00 -21.08
N HIS A 398 5.47 12.03 -21.51
CA HIS A 398 5.06 10.89 -20.70
C HIS A 398 5.59 9.54 -21.24
N PRO A 399 5.86 8.56 -20.36
CA PRO A 399 6.14 7.18 -20.74
C PRO A 399 5.10 6.59 -21.71
N GLN A 400 5.58 5.85 -22.71
CA GLN A 400 4.71 5.28 -23.76
C GLN A 400 3.61 4.37 -23.21
N GLU A 401 3.86 3.66 -22.10
CA GLU A 401 2.85 2.79 -21.49
C GLU A 401 1.62 3.59 -21.02
N ILE A 402 1.82 4.79 -20.46
CA ILE A 402 0.75 5.65 -19.97
C ILE A 402 -0.08 6.17 -21.14
N CYS A 403 0.57 6.68 -22.19
CA CYS A 403 -0.10 7.12 -23.41
C CYS A 403 -0.87 5.97 -24.07
N ARG A 404 -0.30 4.76 -24.05
CA ARG A 404 -0.97 3.56 -24.56
C ARG A 404 -2.23 3.22 -23.76
N LYS A 405 -2.15 3.22 -22.43
CA LYS A 405 -3.32 2.98 -21.56
C LYS A 405 -4.40 4.05 -21.78
N ALA A 406 -4.02 5.33 -21.83
CA ALA A 406 -4.97 6.42 -22.08
C ALA A 406 -5.69 6.27 -23.43
N ALA A 407 -4.98 5.92 -24.50
CA ALA A 407 -5.57 5.69 -25.81
C ALA A 407 -6.49 4.46 -25.84
N LEU A 408 -6.11 3.36 -25.15
CA LEU A 408 -6.97 2.18 -25.02
C LEU A 408 -8.23 2.49 -24.21
N THR A 409 -8.12 3.30 -23.15
CA THR A 409 -9.29 3.80 -22.42
C THR A 409 -10.22 4.56 -23.36
N LEU A 410 -9.69 5.46 -24.20
CA LEU A 410 -10.48 6.20 -25.20
C LEU A 410 -11.13 5.26 -26.25
N GLU A 411 -10.43 4.20 -26.65
CA GLU A 411 -10.97 3.15 -27.53
C GLU A 411 -12.15 2.44 -26.88
N SER A 412 -11.99 1.99 -25.64
CA SER A 412 -13.05 1.33 -24.88
C SER A 412 -14.25 2.27 -24.71
N LEU A 413 -14.04 3.56 -24.45
CA LEU A 413 -15.12 4.55 -24.40
C LEU A 413 -15.83 4.75 -25.74
N ALA A 414 -15.10 4.73 -26.86
CA ALA A 414 -15.64 4.90 -28.22
C ALA A 414 -16.47 3.69 -28.67
N SER A 415 -16.14 2.49 -28.19
CA SER A 415 -16.86 1.25 -28.50
C SER A 415 -18.32 1.27 -28.03
N GLU A 416 -18.66 2.13 -27.06
CA GLU A 416 -20.01 2.25 -26.52
C GLU A 416 -20.86 3.23 -27.34
N PRO A 417 -21.97 2.78 -27.97
CA PRO A 417 -22.77 3.62 -28.87
C PRO A 417 -23.37 4.87 -28.20
N GLN A 418 -23.61 4.83 -26.89
CA GLN A 418 -24.18 5.94 -26.13
C GLN A 418 -23.17 7.09 -25.91
N ASN A 419 -21.87 6.78 -25.85
CA ASN A 419 -20.81 7.77 -25.66
C ASN A 419 -20.47 8.54 -26.94
N ARG A 420 -21.00 8.08 -28.08
CA ARG A 420 -20.70 8.63 -29.40
C ARG A 420 -20.92 10.14 -29.49
N ALA A 421 -22.00 10.66 -28.93
CA ALA A 421 -22.29 12.10 -28.97
C ALA A 421 -21.19 12.93 -28.28
N VAL A 422 -20.66 12.42 -27.16
CA VAL A 422 -19.55 13.06 -26.45
C VAL A 422 -18.27 12.95 -27.26
N MET A 423 -17.95 11.76 -27.77
CA MET A 423 -16.72 11.51 -28.53
C MET A 423 -16.64 12.30 -29.85
N LEU A 424 -17.77 12.51 -30.54
CA LEU A 424 -17.83 13.31 -31.76
C LEU A 424 -17.43 14.78 -31.53
N SER A 425 -17.63 15.31 -30.32
CA SER A 425 -17.15 16.68 -30.03
C SER A 425 -15.62 16.80 -30.04
N PHE A 426 -14.89 15.67 -30.00
CA PHE A 426 -13.45 15.57 -30.06
C PHE A 426 -12.93 14.92 -31.36
N GLU A 427 -13.75 14.83 -32.41
CA GLU A 427 -13.37 14.19 -33.68
C GLU A 427 -12.12 14.81 -34.33
N SER A 428 -12.00 16.15 -34.36
CA SER A 428 -10.84 16.84 -34.95
C SER A 428 -9.53 16.51 -34.20
N PRO A 429 -9.45 16.66 -32.85
CA PRO A 429 -8.28 16.21 -32.09
C PRO A 429 -7.91 14.73 -32.29
N ILE A 430 -8.92 13.85 -32.39
CA ILE A 430 -8.70 12.41 -32.60
C ILE A 430 -8.10 12.16 -34.00
N ALA A 431 -8.60 12.84 -35.02
CA ALA A 431 -8.08 12.74 -36.39
C ALA A 431 -6.65 13.28 -36.50
N GLU A 432 -6.34 14.39 -35.83
CA GLU A 432 -4.97 14.92 -35.76
C GLU A 432 -4.01 13.92 -35.12
N LEU A 433 -4.38 13.31 -33.98
CA LEU A 433 -3.54 12.30 -33.32
C LEU A 433 -3.33 11.05 -34.18
N ALA A 434 -4.35 10.63 -34.94
CA ALA A 434 -4.24 9.50 -35.87
C ALA A 434 -3.19 9.73 -36.96
N VAL A 435 -3.02 10.99 -37.41
CA VAL A 435 -2.06 11.37 -38.47
C VAL A 435 -0.68 11.65 -37.89
N VAL A 436 -0.60 12.29 -36.72
CA VAL A 436 0.66 12.77 -36.14
C VAL A 436 1.42 11.68 -35.38
N ASP A 437 0.74 10.83 -34.60
CA ASP A 437 1.41 9.76 -33.83
C ASP A 437 1.30 8.40 -34.52
N GLN A 438 2.35 8.04 -35.24
CA GLN A 438 2.43 6.76 -35.95
C GLN A 438 2.35 5.53 -35.01
N ARG A 439 2.68 5.67 -33.72
CA ARG A 439 2.67 4.53 -32.77
C ARG A 439 1.27 4.14 -32.31
N MET A 440 0.36 5.12 -32.26
CA MET A 440 -1.01 4.96 -31.77
C MET A 440 -2.06 5.16 -32.88
N SER A 441 -1.60 5.38 -34.12
CA SER A 441 -2.44 5.61 -35.30
C SER A 441 -3.51 4.52 -35.48
N ASP A 442 -3.16 3.24 -35.29
CA ASP A 442 -4.11 2.12 -35.41
C ASP A 442 -5.25 2.17 -34.36
N VAL A 443 -4.96 2.65 -33.14
CA VAL A 443 -5.97 2.82 -32.08
C VAL A 443 -6.92 3.95 -32.45
N PHE A 444 -6.38 5.09 -32.88
CA PHE A 444 -7.22 6.25 -33.26
C PHE A 444 -7.99 6.03 -34.56
N ALA A 445 -7.45 5.27 -35.52
CA ALA A 445 -8.16 4.85 -36.71
C ALA A 445 -9.37 3.97 -36.36
N ARG A 446 -9.22 3.03 -35.40
CA ARG A 446 -10.34 2.23 -34.88
C ARG A 446 -11.40 3.10 -34.19
N ILE A 447 -10.99 4.08 -33.39
CA ILE A 447 -11.91 5.05 -32.76
C ILE A 447 -12.71 5.80 -33.83
N LEU A 448 -12.06 6.37 -34.85
CA LEU A 448 -12.74 7.07 -35.94
C LEU A 448 -13.67 6.15 -36.75
N TRP A 449 -13.28 4.90 -36.92
CA TRP A 449 -14.12 3.90 -37.55
C TRP A 449 -15.41 3.65 -36.74
N GLU A 450 -15.33 3.46 -35.42
CA GLU A 450 -16.51 3.30 -34.56
C GLU A 450 -17.40 4.55 -34.56
N LEU A 451 -16.80 5.75 -34.57
CA LEU A 451 -17.55 7.00 -34.64
C LEU A 451 -18.26 7.19 -35.99
N SER A 452 -17.76 6.61 -37.08
CA SER A 452 -18.34 6.73 -38.43
C SER A 452 -19.31 5.59 -38.78
N SER A 453 -19.02 4.36 -38.37
CA SER A 453 -19.81 3.15 -38.70
C SER A 453 -21.26 3.24 -38.22
N GLY A 454 -21.51 3.90 -37.08
CA GLY A 454 -22.84 4.15 -36.54
C GLY A 454 -23.72 5.17 -37.30
N ILE A 455 -23.20 5.90 -38.31
CA ILE A 455 -24.04 6.74 -39.20
C ILE A 455 -24.76 5.84 -40.21
N SER A 456 -24.14 4.72 -40.59
CA SER A 456 -24.61 3.86 -41.68
C SER A 456 -25.88 3.07 -41.34
N SER A 457 -26.12 2.74 -40.06
CA SER A 457 -27.32 1.99 -39.65
C SER A 457 -28.60 2.83 -39.57
N LYS A 458 -28.50 4.17 -39.58
CA LYS A 458 -29.65 5.08 -39.69
C LYS A 458 -29.77 5.77 -41.05
N MET A 459 -28.74 5.74 -41.90
CA MET A 459 -28.82 6.17 -43.30
C MET A 459 -29.29 5.02 -44.21
N GLY A 460 -30.37 4.33 -43.79
CA GLY A 460 -31.07 3.39 -44.64
C GLY A 460 -31.86 4.13 -45.71
N SER A 461 -31.42 3.98 -46.96
CA SER A 461 -32.19 4.26 -48.19
C SER A 461 -32.50 5.72 -48.52
N LEU A 462 -31.46 6.48 -48.91
CA LEU A 462 -31.61 7.40 -50.05
C LEU A 462 -30.69 6.91 -51.17
N ARG A 463 -31.22 5.94 -51.93
CA ARG A 463 -30.68 5.47 -53.19
C ARG A 463 -30.61 6.68 -54.13
N GLY A 464 -29.41 7.24 -54.29
CA GLY A 464 -29.15 8.30 -55.26
C GLY A 464 -29.50 7.81 -56.66
N VAL A 465 -30.62 8.30 -57.18
CA VAL A 465 -30.97 8.22 -58.60
C VAL A 465 -30.02 9.20 -59.30
N TRP A 466 -28.88 8.69 -59.79
CA TRP A 466 -28.14 9.37 -60.83
C TRP A 466 -28.68 8.88 -62.16
N GLY A 467 -29.40 9.78 -62.83
CA GLY A 467 -30.04 9.57 -64.10
C GLY A 467 -29.04 9.22 -65.19
N SER A 468 -29.40 8.22 -65.98
CA SER A 468 -28.94 8.06 -67.35
C SER A 468 -29.76 9.00 -68.22
N SER A 469 -29.13 10.01 -68.82
CA SER A 469 -29.48 10.66 -70.10
C SER A 469 -28.41 11.70 -70.41
#